data_AF-A0A2N6NMS1-F1
#
_entry.id   AF-A0A2N6NMS1-F1
#
_cell.length_a   1.000
_cell.length_b   1.000
_cell.length_c   1.000
_cell.angle_alpha   90.00
_cell.angle_beta   90.00
_cell.angle_gamma   90.00
#
_symmetry.space_group_name_H-M   'P 1'
#
loop_
_entity.id
_entity.type
_entity.pdbx_description
1 polymer ?
#
loop_
_entity_poly.entity_id
_entity_poly.type
_entity_poly.pdbx_seq_one_letter_code
_entity_poly.pdbx_strand_id
1 'polypeptide(L)'
;MPRTRYETYTHQPRHSAARVELWDTSGAPDLATVQLLAHIHWDIIFLCFDISDHSSLQAIVAWWKFTAERLFSGSKSLPPTLRLLGTKKDLRHRGASLRRFSLGYYYHQLPLSASTQSVIAASACVSSAHGAWQAKHIKAKYYECSALTGEGCELLVEEAAEEATRRIVEREYEMYRNFKRIALGGEKGMEGVVM
;
A
#
# COMPACT_ATOMS: atom_id res chain seq x y z
N MET A 1 -17.98 -17.18 12.77
CA MET A 1 -16.55 -17.55 12.55
C MET A 1 -15.83 -16.29 12.10
N PRO A 2 -14.74 -15.85 12.76
CA PRO A 2 -14.00 -14.69 12.27
C PRO A 2 -13.39 -15.06 10.91
N ARG A 3 -13.68 -14.25 9.89
CA ARG A 3 -13.31 -14.47 8.47
C ARG A 3 -11.88 -14.05 8.15
N THR A 4 -11.04 -13.81 9.16
CA THR A 4 -9.70 -13.24 8.94
C THR A 4 -8.65 -14.26 9.34
N ARG A 5 -8.12 -14.96 8.32
CA ARG A 5 -6.92 -15.77 8.45
C ARG A 5 -5.74 -14.83 8.23
N TYR A 6 -5.09 -14.43 9.31
CA TYR A 6 -3.85 -13.67 9.25
C TYR A 6 -2.72 -14.68 9.03
N GLU A 7 -2.14 -14.70 7.84
CA GLU A 7 -0.91 -15.45 7.62
C GLU A 7 0.26 -14.47 7.74
N THR A 8 1.19 -14.80 8.64
CA THR A 8 2.43 -14.05 8.82
C THR A 8 3.52 -14.71 8.00
N TYR A 9 4.10 -13.97 7.07
CA TYR A 9 5.25 -14.41 6.28
C TYR A 9 6.49 -13.66 6.71
N THR A 10 7.57 -14.39 7.02
CA THR A 10 8.88 -13.79 7.29
C THR A 10 9.72 -13.81 6.02
N HIS A 11 10.17 -12.64 5.57
CA HIS A 11 11.07 -12.51 4.44
C HIS A 11 12.29 -11.68 4.82
N GLN A 12 13.48 -12.10 4.39
CA GLN A 12 14.70 -11.31 4.50
C GLN A 12 15.04 -10.75 3.11
N PRO A 13 14.84 -9.45 2.85
CA PRO A 13 15.20 -8.83 1.57
C PRO A 13 16.70 -8.99 1.31
N ARG A 14 17.10 -9.20 0.06
CA ARG A 14 18.51 -9.53 -0.26
C ARG A 14 19.48 -8.41 0.09
N HIS A 15 19.02 -7.18 -0.07
CA HIS A 15 19.83 -5.97 0.12
C HIS A 15 19.56 -5.25 1.45
N SER A 16 18.68 -5.77 2.31
CA SER A 16 18.40 -5.20 3.64
C SER A 16 18.74 -6.20 4.75
N ALA A 17 19.40 -5.73 5.80
CA ALA A 17 19.63 -6.52 7.01
C ALA A 17 18.33 -6.72 7.84
N ALA A 18 17.24 -6.04 7.49
CA ALA A 18 15.98 -6.11 8.22
C ALA A 18 15.19 -7.39 7.88
N ARG A 19 14.61 -8.01 8.91
CA ARG A 19 13.60 -9.06 8.74
C ARG A 19 12.23 -8.40 8.57
N VAL A 20 11.50 -8.75 7.53
CA VAL A 20 10.17 -8.22 7.24
C VAL A 20 9.11 -9.25 7.64
N GLU A 21 8.10 -8.80 8.38
CA GLU A 21 6.88 -9.56 8.65
C GLU A 21 5.75 -9.02 7.79
N LEU A 22 5.20 -9.87 6.92
CA LEU A 22 4.05 -9.53 6.08
C LEU A 22 2.79 -10.11 6.71
N TRP A 23 1.76 -9.28 6.80
CA TRP A 23 0.45 -9.66 7.31
C TRP A 23 -0.58 -9.56 6.20
N ASP A 24 -1.16 -10.70 5.83
CA ASP A 24 -2.29 -10.72 4.91
C ASP A 24 -3.61 -10.45 5.66
N THR A 25 -4.50 -9.69 5.02
CA THR A 25 -5.79 -9.30 5.61
C THR A 25 -6.92 -9.49 4.61
N SER A 26 -8.13 -9.77 5.11
CA SER A 26 -9.31 -9.84 4.25
C SER A 26 -9.56 -8.53 3.52
N GLY A 27 -10.01 -8.58 2.26
CA GLY A 27 -10.35 -7.37 1.50
C GLY A 27 -11.42 -6.51 2.18
N ALA A 28 -11.17 -5.19 2.26
CA ALA A 28 -12.02 -4.17 2.88
C ALA A 28 -12.60 -4.62 4.25
N PRO A 29 -11.75 -4.76 5.28
CA PRO A 29 -12.20 -5.24 6.59
C PRO A 29 -13.22 -4.28 7.23
N ASP A 30 -14.11 -4.85 8.04
CA ASP A 30 -15.12 -4.08 8.77
C ASP A 30 -14.49 -3.17 9.83
N LEU A 31 -15.25 -2.18 10.31
CA LEU A 31 -14.73 -1.16 11.23
C LEU A 31 -14.10 -1.77 12.48
N ALA A 32 -14.69 -2.83 13.05
CA ALA A 32 -14.17 -3.50 14.23
C ALA A 32 -12.80 -4.13 13.95
N THR A 33 -12.63 -4.80 12.81
CA THR A 33 -11.34 -5.36 12.39
C THR A 33 -10.30 -4.27 12.15
N VAL A 34 -10.67 -3.17 11.47
CA VAL A 34 -9.76 -2.04 11.23
C VAL A 34 -9.30 -1.40 12.54
N GLN A 35 -10.20 -1.24 13.50
CA GLN A 35 -9.86 -0.74 14.83
C GLN A 35 -8.83 -1.63 15.51
N LEU A 36 -9.00 -2.95 15.49
CA LEU A 36 -8.02 -3.89 16.04
C LEU A 36 -6.67 -3.78 15.32
N LEU A 37 -6.67 -3.78 13.99
CA LEU A 37 -5.43 -3.65 13.19
C LEU A 37 -4.72 -2.32 13.46
N ALA A 38 -5.45 -1.23 13.69
CA ALA A 38 -4.87 0.08 13.98
C ALA A 38 -4.06 0.11 15.29
N HIS A 39 -4.29 -0.81 16.23
CA HIS A 39 -3.50 -0.92 17.46
C HIS A 39 -2.12 -1.58 17.25
N ILE A 40 -1.94 -2.34 16.17
CA ILE A 40 -0.65 -2.99 15.84
C ILE A 40 0.29 -1.96 15.23
N HIS A 41 1.59 -2.00 15.56
CA HIS A 41 2.57 -1.13 14.92
C HIS A 41 2.79 -1.54 13.45
N TRP A 42 2.59 -0.60 12.52
CA TRP A 42 2.81 -0.82 11.09
C TRP A 42 3.85 0.17 10.60
N ASP A 43 4.88 -0.33 9.93
CA ASP A 43 5.84 0.54 9.24
C ASP A 43 5.31 0.95 7.86
N ILE A 44 4.71 -0.02 7.17
CA ILE A 44 4.21 0.09 5.80
C ILE A 44 2.79 -0.48 5.73
N ILE A 45 1.90 0.18 4.98
CA ILE A 45 0.60 -0.36 4.59
C ILE A 45 0.50 -0.41 3.06
N PHE A 46 0.13 -1.57 2.52
CA PHE A 46 -0.17 -1.75 1.10
C PHE A 46 -1.68 -1.75 0.88
N LEU A 47 -2.15 -0.86 0.02
CA LEU A 47 -3.51 -0.84 -0.49
C LEU A 47 -3.53 -1.47 -1.88
N CYS A 48 -4.01 -2.70 -1.97
CA CYS A 48 -3.98 -3.47 -3.20
C CYS A 48 -5.29 -3.29 -3.98
N PHE A 49 -5.18 -3.15 -5.30
CA PHE A 49 -6.32 -3.22 -6.22
C PHE A 49 -5.96 -4.06 -7.45
N ASP A 50 -6.95 -4.50 -8.20
CA ASP A 50 -6.76 -5.24 -9.45
C ASP A 50 -6.71 -4.25 -10.62
N ILE A 51 -5.61 -4.23 -11.37
CA ILE A 51 -5.47 -3.27 -12.49
C ILE A 51 -6.52 -3.47 -13.59
N SER A 52 -7.14 -4.64 -13.69
CA SER A 52 -8.21 -4.92 -14.65
C SER A 52 -9.59 -4.44 -14.20
N ASP A 53 -9.73 -4.05 -12.93
CA ASP A 53 -10.99 -3.61 -12.33
C ASP A 53 -10.85 -2.21 -11.71
N HIS A 54 -11.35 -1.20 -12.42
CA HIS A 54 -11.37 0.19 -11.93
C HIS A 54 -12.18 0.36 -10.65
N SER A 55 -13.20 -0.47 -10.43
CA SER A 55 -14.03 -0.37 -9.23
C SER A 55 -13.24 -0.76 -7.98
N SER A 56 -12.34 -1.73 -8.09
CA SER A 56 -11.44 -2.11 -6.99
C SER A 56 -10.51 -0.97 -6.54
N LEU A 57 -9.98 -0.17 -7.49
CA LEU A 57 -9.18 1.02 -7.19
C LEU A 57 -10.01 2.08 -6.45
N GLN A 58 -11.21 2.39 -6.96
CA GLN A 58 -12.09 3.37 -6.34
C GLN A 58 -12.48 2.93 -4.93
N ALA A 59 -12.84 1.65 -4.76
CA ALA A 59 -13.25 1.08 -3.49
C ALA A 59 -12.13 1.14 -2.44
N ILE A 60 -10.90 0.72 -2.77
CA ILE A 60 -9.81 0.71 -1.78
C ILE A 60 -9.36 2.12 -1.40
N VAL A 61 -9.35 3.06 -2.35
CA VAL A 61 -9.02 4.47 -2.10
C VAL A 61 -10.11 5.14 -1.23
N ALA A 62 -11.38 4.90 -1.54
CA ALA A 62 -12.49 5.42 -0.75
C ALA A 62 -12.49 4.82 0.67
N TRP A 63 -12.31 3.51 0.79
CA TRP A 63 -12.20 2.83 2.08
C TRP A 63 -11.07 3.41 2.93
N TRP A 64 -9.89 3.65 2.34
CA TRP A 64 -8.79 4.28 3.07
C TRP A 64 -9.17 5.66 3.60
N LYS A 65 -9.64 6.55 2.73
CA LYS A 65 -9.99 7.94 3.08
C LYS A 65 -11.08 8.03 4.14
N PHE A 66 -12.14 7.24 3.99
CA PHE A 66 -13.34 7.39 4.81
C PHE A 66 -13.35 6.49 6.06
N THR A 67 -12.50 5.46 6.11
CA THR A 67 -12.52 4.47 7.21
C THR A 67 -11.16 4.36 7.90
N ALA A 68 -10.09 4.12 7.15
CA ALA A 68 -8.81 3.71 7.73
C ALA A 68 -7.91 4.89 8.15
N GLU A 69 -7.82 5.96 7.35
CA GLU A 69 -6.82 7.02 7.50
C GLU A 69 -6.79 7.61 8.92
N ARG A 70 -7.97 7.92 9.49
CA ARG A 70 -8.08 8.49 10.84
C ARG A 70 -7.56 7.55 11.92
N LEU A 71 -7.77 6.24 11.77
CA LEU A 71 -7.41 5.23 12.77
C LEU A 71 -5.90 4.95 12.75
N PHE A 72 -5.28 4.90 11.56
CA PHE A 72 -3.85 4.63 11.43
C PHE A 72 -2.98 5.87 11.66
N SER A 73 -3.51 7.09 11.48
CA SER A 73 -2.74 8.34 11.62
C SER A 73 -2.79 8.94 13.03
N GLY A 74 -3.84 8.67 13.82
CA GLY A 74 -4.09 9.39 15.07
C GLY A 74 -3.31 8.91 16.30
N SER A 75 -2.65 7.75 16.24
CA SER A 75 -2.22 7.04 17.46
C SER A 75 -0.71 6.81 17.59
N LYS A 76 0.11 7.15 16.58
CA LYS A 76 1.51 6.72 16.54
C LYS A 76 2.49 7.86 16.29
N SER A 77 3.59 7.78 17.03
CA SER A 77 4.72 8.70 16.95
C SER A 77 5.54 8.56 15.67
N LEU A 78 5.41 7.44 14.95
CA LEU A 78 5.80 7.30 13.55
C LEU A 78 4.64 6.64 12.79
N PRO A 79 3.89 7.39 11.97
CA PRO A 79 2.78 6.82 11.20
C PRO A 79 3.30 5.95 10.05
N PRO A 80 2.59 4.87 9.68
CA PRO A 80 2.98 4.02 8.56
C PRO A 80 3.07 4.81 7.25
N THR A 81 4.01 4.45 6.37
CA THR A 81 3.93 4.90 4.97
C THR A 81 2.83 4.13 4.24
N LEU A 82 2.13 4.81 3.34
CA LEU A 82 1.12 4.18 2.50
C LEU A 82 1.67 3.89 1.09
N ARG A 83 1.37 2.71 0.57
CA ARG A 83 1.65 2.31 -0.82
C ARG A 83 0.37 1.84 -1.49
N LEU A 84 0.04 2.43 -2.64
CA LEU A 84 -1.05 1.97 -3.50
C LEU A 84 -0.47 1.00 -4.54
N LEU A 85 -0.94 -0.26 -4.54
CA LEU A 85 -0.39 -1.35 -5.34
C LEU A 85 -1.41 -1.85 -6.37
N GLY A 86 -1.11 -1.64 -7.65
CA GLY A 86 -1.81 -2.28 -8.76
C GLY A 86 -1.31 -3.71 -8.94
N THR A 87 -2.15 -4.69 -8.60
CA THR A 87 -1.86 -6.12 -8.76
C THR A 87 -2.29 -6.64 -10.13
N LYS A 88 -1.76 -7.79 -10.54
CA LYS A 88 -2.05 -8.46 -11.82
C LYS A 88 -1.59 -7.67 -13.06
N LYS A 89 -0.43 -7.01 -12.97
CA LYS A 89 0.17 -6.21 -14.05
C LYS A 89 0.24 -6.93 -15.42
N ASP A 90 0.40 -8.24 -15.41
CA ASP A 90 0.43 -9.10 -16.61
C ASP A 90 -0.84 -8.96 -17.48
N LEU A 91 -1.97 -8.57 -16.89
CA LEU A 91 -3.22 -8.35 -17.62
C LEU A 91 -3.17 -7.18 -18.61
N ARG A 92 -2.25 -6.21 -18.44
CA ARG A 92 -2.03 -5.13 -19.43
C ARG A 92 -1.59 -5.68 -20.78
N HIS A 93 -0.68 -6.65 -20.75
CA HIS A 93 -0.14 -7.27 -21.96
C HIS A 93 -1.11 -8.29 -22.54
N ARG A 94 -1.84 -9.01 -21.67
CA ARG A 94 -2.90 -9.94 -22.09
C ARG A 94 -4.07 -9.23 -22.77
N GLY A 95 -4.44 -8.02 -22.35
CA GLY A 95 -5.49 -7.21 -23.00
C GLY A 95 -5.18 -6.82 -24.45
N ALA A 96 -3.89 -6.70 -24.81
CA ALA A 96 -3.48 -6.48 -26.20
C ALA A 96 -3.58 -7.76 -27.06
N SER A 97 -3.47 -8.94 -26.44
CA SER A 97 -3.54 -10.25 -27.13
C SER A 97 -4.91 -10.95 -27.00
N LEU A 98 -5.80 -10.48 -26.12
CA LEU A 98 -7.11 -11.06 -25.80
C LEU A 98 -8.26 -10.63 -26.73
N ARG A 99 -7.94 -10.20 -27.96
CA ARG A 99 -8.92 -10.25 -29.07
C ARG A 99 -9.45 -11.68 -29.35
N ARG A 100 -8.94 -12.72 -28.66
CA ARG A 100 -9.29 -14.12 -28.95
C ARG A 100 -9.77 -15.04 -27.82
N PHE A 101 -9.78 -14.69 -26.53
CA PHE A 101 -10.03 -15.78 -25.55
C PHE A 101 -10.85 -15.55 -24.28
N SER A 102 -11.36 -14.36 -23.93
CA SER A 102 -12.04 -14.25 -22.61
C SER A 102 -13.19 -13.26 -22.55
N LEU A 103 -14.20 -13.46 -23.40
CA LEU A 103 -15.59 -13.11 -23.06
C LEU A 103 -16.63 -14.03 -23.74
N GLY A 104 -16.19 -15.17 -24.30
CA GLY A 104 -17.05 -16.09 -25.06
C GLY A 104 -17.63 -17.26 -24.26
N TYR A 105 -17.11 -17.58 -23.07
CA TYR A 105 -17.52 -18.81 -22.37
C TYR A 105 -18.87 -18.73 -21.65
N TYR A 106 -19.41 -17.53 -21.39
CA TYR A 106 -20.70 -17.34 -20.70
C TYR A 106 -21.87 -16.88 -21.60
N TYR A 107 -21.62 -16.56 -22.88
CA TYR A 107 -22.65 -16.00 -23.79
C TYR A 107 -22.75 -16.69 -25.16
N HIS A 108 -22.16 -17.88 -25.34
CA HIS A 108 -22.09 -18.59 -26.64
C HIS A 108 -23.42 -19.22 -27.12
N GLN A 109 -24.56 -18.55 -26.97
CA GLN A 109 -25.81 -18.99 -27.62
C GLN A 109 -26.68 -17.84 -28.15
N LEU A 110 -26.17 -16.62 -28.30
CA LEU A 110 -26.91 -15.54 -28.96
C LEU A 110 -26.09 -14.91 -30.09
N PRO A 111 -26.65 -14.77 -31.31
CA PRO A 111 -25.97 -14.13 -32.42
C PRO A 111 -25.91 -12.62 -32.16
N LEU A 112 -24.75 -12.12 -31.71
CA LEU A 112 -24.55 -10.70 -31.44
C LEU A 112 -24.29 -9.92 -32.73
N SER A 113 -25.05 -8.84 -32.91
CA SER A 113 -25.00 -7.95 -34.07
C SER A 113 -23.73 -7.07 -34.05
N ALA A 114 -23.32 -6.60 -35.23
CA ALA A 114 -22.12 -5.78 -35.46
C ALA A 114 -22.05 -4.50 -34.60
N SER A 115 -23.18 -4.01 -34.07
CA SER A 115 -23.23 -2.86 -33.16
C SER A 115 -22.76 -3.17 -31.73
N THR A 116 -22.59 -4.45 -31.37
CA THR A 116 -22.09 -4.86 -30.05
C THR A 116 -20.57 -4.98 -30.00
N GLN A 117 -19.89 -4.89 -31.15
CA GLN A 117 -18.42 -4.82 -31.20
C GLN A 117 -17.85 -3.52 -30.60
N SER A 118 -18.67 -2.47 -30.46
CA SER A 118 -18.26 -1.19 -29.85
C SER A 118 -18.44 -1.14 -28.34
N VAL A 119 -19.38 -1.88 -27.77
CA VAL A 119 -19.65 -1.89 -26.30
C VAL A 119 -18.76 -2.86 -25.53
N ILE A 120 -18.12 -3.82 -26.20
CA ILE A 120 -17.09 -4.71 -25.61
C ILE A 120 -15.66 -4.16 -25.89
N ALA A 121 -15.57 -2.91 -26.37
CA ALA A 121 -14.31 -2.19 -26.42
C ALA A 121 -13.88 -1.85 -24.98
N ALA A 122 -13.08 -2.75 -24.38
CA ALA A 122 -12.11 -2.47 -23.33
C ALA A 122 -12.57 -1.52 -22.20
N SER A 123 -12.97 -2.09 -21.05
CA SER A 123 -12.50 -1.46 -19.81
C SER A 123 -10.98 -1.68 -19.79
N ALA A 124 -10.24 -0.78 -20.46
CA ALA A 124 -8.79 -0.81 -20.48
C ALA A 124 -8.32 -0.83 -19.03
N CYS A 125 -7.32 -1.65 -18.71
CA CYS A 125 -6.75 -1.67 -17.36
C CYS A 125 -6.50 -0.24 -16.87
N VAL A 126 -6.73 0.00 -15.58
CA VAL A 126 -6.42 1.27 -14.90
C VAL A 126 -5.04 1.74 -15.37
N SER A 127 -4.94 2.90 -16.01
CA SER A 127 -3.64 3.36 -16.51
C SER A 127 -2.69 3.66 -15.34
N SER A 128 -1.39 3.49 -15.54
CA SER A 128 -0.40 3.81 -14.50
C SER A 128 -0.48 5.28 -14.07
N ALA A 129 -0.82 6.17 -15.01
CA ALA A 129 -1.08 7.58 -14.70
C ALA A 129 -2.31 7.77 -13.79
N HIS A 130 -3.41 7.04 -14.02
CA HIS A 130 -4.59 7.11 -13.17
C HIS A 130 -4.30 6.55 -11.77
N GLY A 131 -3.60 5.41 -11.67
CA GLY A 131 -3.17 4.84 -10.39
C GLY A 131 -2.25 5.78 -9.61
N ALA A 132 -1.24 6.36 -10.27
CA ALA A 132 -0.34 7.34 -9.66
C ALA A 132 -1.07 8.62 -9.20
N TRP A 133 -2.04 9.10 -9.99
CA TRP A 133 -2.87 10.24 -9.62
C TRP A 133 -3.67 9.95 -8.35
N GLN A 134 -4.30 8.78 -8.25
CA GLN A 134 -5.04 8.37 -7.03
C GLN A 134 -4.10 8.21 -5.83
N ALA A 135 -2.92 7.63 -6.01
CA ALA A 135 -1.93 7.48 -4.94
C ALA A 135 -1.54 8.84 -4.35
N LYS A 136 -1.32 9.85 -5.20
CA LYS A 136 -1.04 11.22 -4.76
C LYS A 136 -2.18 11.80 -3.91
N HIS A 137 -3.43 11.47 -4.21
CA HIS A 137 -4.61 11.95 -3.46
C HIS A 137 -4.74 11.36 -2.06
N ILE A 138 -4.05 10.25 -1.77
CA ILE A 138 -4.01 9.62 -0.44
C ILE A 138 -2.60 9.68 0.18
N LYS A 139 -1.70 10.51 -0.37
CA LYS A 139 -0.30 10.63 0.07
C LYS A 139 0.45 9.29 0.07
N ALA A 140 0.14 8.42 -0.89
CA ALA A 140 0.80 7.13 -1.09
C ALA A 140 1.79 7.18 -2.25
N LYS A 141 2.80 6.30 -2.20
CA LYS A 141 3.59 5.92 -3.38
C LYS A 141 2.83 4.89 -4.20
N TYR A 142 2.98 4.94 -5.53
CA TYR A 142 2.29 4.01 -6.45
C TYR A 142 3.25 2.95 -6.98
N TYR A 143 2.81 1.70 -6.97
CA TYR A 143 3.54 0.56 -7.52
C TYR A 143 2.61 -0.33 -8.33
N GLU A 144 3.18 -1.12 -9.23
CA GLU A 144 2.48 -2.19 -9.93
C GLU A 144 3.29 -3.47 -9.88
N CYS A 145 2.63 -4.60 -9.68
CA CYS A 145 3.28 -5.91 -9.72
C CYS A 145 2.40 -6.97 -10.37
N SER A 146 3.05 -8.02 -10.85
CA SER A 146 2.41 -9.28 -11.20
C SER A 146 3.01 -10.38 -10.34
N ALA A 147 2.22 -10.87 -9.39
CA ALA A 147 2.59 -12.06 -8.63
C ALA A 147 2.72 -13.31 -9.53
N LEU A 148 2.05 -13.33 -10.68
CA LEU A 148 2.11 -14.44 -11.64
C LEU A 148 3.47 -14.50 -12.35
N THR A 149 4.01 -13.35 -12.77
CA THR A 149 5.30 -13.29 -13.49
C THR A 149 6.48 -12.97 -12.56
N GLY A 150 6.20 -12.55 -11.32
CA GLY A 150 7.19 -12.02 -10.38
C GLY A 150 7.59 -10.56 -10.64
N GLU A 151 7.08 -9.95 -11.71
CA GLU A 151 7.45 -8.58 -12.08
C GLU A 151 7.03 -7.58 -11.00
N GLY A 152 7.98 -6.76 -10.54
CA GLY A 152 7.76 -5.69 -9.55
C GLY A 152 7.59 -6.15 -8.10
N CYS A 153 7.49 -7.46 -7.83
CA CYS A 153 7.33 -7.97 -6.46
C CYS A 153 8.58 -7.76 -5.60
N GLU A 154 9.76 -8.07 -6.12
CA GLU A 154 11.02 -7.93 -5.39
C GLU A 154 11.33 -6.47 -5.07
N LEU A 155 11.29 -5.60 -6.09
CA LEU A 155 11.49 -4.16 -5.93
C LEU A 155 10.55 -3.56 -4.88
N LEU A 156 9.27 -3.96 -4.90
CA LEU A 156 8.28 -3.50 -3.93
C LEU A 156 8.68 -3.82 -2.49
N VAL A 157 9.17 -5.04 -2.23
CA VAL A 157 9.54 -5.49 -0.89
C VAL A 157 10.86 -4.86 -0.46
N GLU A 158 11.83 -4.73 -1.36
CA GLU A 158 13.13 -4.15 -1.07
C GLU A 158 13.03 -2.65 -0.75
N GLU A 159 12.40 -1.87 -1.61
CA GLU A 159 12.17 -0.43 -1.35
C GLU A 159 11.32 -0.24 -0.09
N ALA A 160 10.40 -1.18 0.18
CA ALA A 160 9.60 -1.14 1.39
C ALA A 160 10.42 -1.29 2.66
N ALA A 161 11.28 -2.30 2.69
CA ALA A 161 12.14 -2.59 3.81
C ALA A 161 13.18 -1.48 4.02
N GLU A 162 13.76 -0.97 2.94
CA GLU A 162 14.74 0.12 3.01
C GLU A 162 14.12 1.41 3.56
N GLU A 163 12.95 1.81 3.05
CA GLU A 163 12.25 3.01 3.52
C GLU A 163 11.83 2.88 5.00
N ALA A 164 11.31 1.73 5.40
CA ALA A 164 10.95 1.47 6.81
C ALA A 164 12.18 1.60 7.71
N THR A 165 13.27 0.89 7.37
CA THR A 165 14.52 0.89 8.14
C THR A 165 15.07 2.30 8.28
N ARG A 166 15.14 3.06 7.17
CA ARG A 166 15.63 4.43 7.18
C ARG A 166 14.81 5.31 8.11
N ARG A 167 13.48 5.25 8.05
CA ARG A 167 12.59 6.06 8.90
C ARG A 167 12.71 5.72 10.38
N ILE A 168 12.93 4.45 10.73
CA ILE A 168 13.14 4.02 12.12
C ILE A 168 14.47 4.59 12.63
N VAL A 169 15.56 4.39 11.88
CA VAL A 169 16.90 4.85 12.28
C VAL A 169 16.95 6.38 12.38
N GLU A 170 16.40 7.11 11.42
CA GLU A 170 16.33 8.58 11.44
C GLU A 170 15.61 9.07 12.70
N ARG A 171 14.49 8.45 13.05
CA ARG A 171 13.72 8.80 14.24
C ARG A 171 14.46 8.51 15.54
N GLU A 172 15.11 7.36 15.65
CA GLU A 172 15.92 7.02 16.84
C GLU A 172 17.09 7.98 17.00
N TYR A 173 17.75 8.33 15.89
CA TYR A 173 18.84 9.30 15.88
C TYR A 173 18.37 10.70 16.31
N GLU A 174 17.21 11.15 15.83
CA GLU A 174 16.59 12.42 16.26
C GLU A 174 16.27 12.43 17.75
N MET A 175 15.72 11.33 18.28
CA MET A 175 15.47 11.17 19.72
C MET A 175 16.78 11.26 20.51
N TYR A 176 17.81 10.51 20.11
CA TYR A 176 19.12 10.56 20.75
C TYR A 176 19.74 11.96 20.71
N ARG A 177 19.68 12.62 19.55
CA ARG A 177 20.19 13.99 19.37
C ARG A 177 19.48 14.98 20.27
N ASN A 178 18.15 14.86 20.40
CA ASN A 178 17.35 15.70 21.30
C ASN A 178 17.69 15.44 22.77
N PHE A 179 17.81 14.18 23.17
CA PHE A 179 18.21 13.81 24.54
C PHE A 179 19.59 14.35 24.89
N LYS A 180 20.58 14.16 24.01
CA LYS A 180 21.95 14.66 24.18
C LYS A 180 21.99 16.19 24.31
N ARG A 181 21.18 16.90 23.52
CA ARG A 181 21.07 18.37 23.60
C ARG A 181 20.49 18.83 24.94
N ILE A 182 19.49 18.14 25.48
CA ILE A 182 18.91 18.46 26.80
C ILE A 182 19.91 18.16 27.91
N ALA A 183 20.57 17.00 27.87
CA ALA A 183 21.54 16.58 28.88
C ALA A 183 22.79 17.50 28.92
N LEU A 184 23.26 17.99 27.77
CA LEU A 184 24.42 18.89 27.67
C LEU A 184 24.06 20.39 27.78
N GLY A 185 22.77 20.74 27.73
CA GLY A 185 22.28 22.14 27.76
C GLY A 185 21.91 22.66 29.15
N GLY A 186 22.12 21.87 30.22
CA GLY A 186 21.73 22.19 31.60
C GLY A 186 22.64 23.15 32.37
N GLU A 187 23.73 23.64 31.80
CA GLU A 187 24.67 24.56 32.47
C GLU A 187 24.72 25.95 31.82
N LYS A 188 23.61 26.70 31.79
CA LYS A 188 23.67 28.18 31.70
C LYS A 188 22.44 28.80 32.36
N GLY A 189 22.59 29.25 33.59
CA GLY A 189 21.54 30.02 34.27
C GLY A 189 21.76 30.28 35.75
N MET A 190 22.98 30.61 36.20
CA MET A 190 23.17 31.20 37.53
C MET A 190 24.42 32.08 37.61
N GLU A 191 24.46 33.15 36.82
CA GLU A 191 25.26 34.33 37.13
C GLU A 191 24.37 35.56 36.92
N GLY A 192 24.22 36.37 37.97
CA GLY A 192 23.63 37.70 37.86
C GLY A 192 22.49 38.04 38.82
N VAL A 193 22.52 37.59 40.08
CA VAL A 193 21.89 38.34 41.19
C VAL A 193 22.74 38.19 42.45
N VAL A 194 23.72 39.05 42.64
CA VAL A 194 24.12 39.50 43.98
C VAL A 194 24.37 41.00 43.88
N MET A 195 23.76 41.70 44.83
CA MET A 195 23.62 43.16 44.97
C MET A 195 24.94 43.92 45.04
#